data_AF-B4P5W5-F1
#
_entry.id   AF-B4P5W5-F1
#
_cell.length_a   1.000
_cell.length_b   1.000
_cell.length_c   1.000
_cell.angle_alpha   90.00
_cell.angle_beta   90.00
_cell.angle_gamma   90.00
#
_symmetry.space_group_name_H-M   'P 1'
#
loop_
_entity.id
_entity.type
_entity.pdbx_description
1 polymer ?
#
loop_
_entity_poly.entity_id
_entity_poly.type
_entity_poly.pdbx_seq_one_letter_code
_entity_poly.pdbx_strand_id
1 'polypeptide(L)'
;MVSMKQMKVTLVFGLLALVFVGQTEAQSPIWENWLSCSKIGAKAVASLLRETIPTVRTLLNCVDFDPPANIGNGYLAKLKLYYELLRRGAFEKSQCLLSPLKHSVRLLKPYVKSLETNNCLGQ
;
A
#
# COMPACT_ATOMS: atom_id res chain seq x y z
N MET A 1 -38.56 -39.99 -5.41
CA MET A 1 -38.79 -39.98 -3.95
C MET A 1 -37.68 -39.14 -3.31
N VAL A 2 -37.89 -37.83 -3.14
CA VAL A 2 -36.88 -36.96 -2.52
C VAL A 2 -36.86 -37.29 -1.03
N SER A 3 -35.74 -37.83 -0.54
CA SER A 3 -35.61 -38.28 0.84
C SER A 3 -35.77 -37.09 1.81
N MET A 4 -36.58 -37.25 2.86
CA MET A 4 -36.97 -36.20 3.81
C MET A 4 -35.78 -35.48 4.49
N LYS A 5 -34.59 -36.09 4.47
CA LYS A 5 -33.32 -35.47 4.90
C LYS A 5 -32.83 -34.37 3.94
N GLN A 6 -33.02 -34.53 2.63
CA GLN A 6 -32.60 -33.56 1.61
C GLN A 6 -33.41 -32.26 1.74
N MET A 7 -34.73 -32.37 1.95
CA MET A 7 -35.62 -31.22 2.15
C MET A 7 -35.20 -30.37 3.36
N LYS A 8 -34.83 -31.00 4.48
CA LYS A 8 -34.36 -30.29 5.68
C LYS A 8 -33.06 -29.53 5.42
N VAL A 9 -32.12 -30.11 4.67
CA VAL A 9 -30.86 -29.46 4.32
C VAL A 9 -31.09 -28.27 3.40
N THR A 10 -31.90 -28.41 2.35
CA THR A 10 -32.25 -27.28 1.47
C THR A 10 -33.03 -26.20 2.19
N LEU A 11 -33.89 -26.55 3.15
CA LEU A 11 -34.65 -25.57 3.94
C LEU A 11 -33.74 -24.80 4.90
N VAL A 12 -32.79 -25.49 5.54
CA VAL A 12 -31.77 -24.85 6.39
C VAL A 12 -30.87 -23.93 5.55
N PHE A 13 -30.43 -24.37 4.36
CA PHE A 13 -29.64 -23.52 3.45
C PHE A 13 -30.43 -22.33 2.91
N GLY A 14 -31.72 -22.51 2.61
CA GLY A 14 -32.60 -21.40 2.20
C GLY A 14 -32.82 -20.38 3.31
N LEU A 15 -33.01 -20.84 4.56
CA LEU A 15 -33.10 -19.97 5.73
C LEU A 15 -31.77 -19.27 6.02
N LEU A 16 -30.63 -19.96 5.90
CA LEU A 16 -29.33 -19.30 5.99
C LEU A 16 -29.19 -18.22 4.93
N ALA A 17 -29.52 -18.50 3.67
CA ALA A 17 -29.43 -17.51 2.60
C ALA A 17 -30.24 -16.23 2.91
N LEU A 18 -31.45 -16.36 3.46
CA LEU A 18 -32.27 -15.21 3.86
C LEU A 18 -31.67 -14.41 5.02
N VAL A 19 -31.09 -15.09 6.02
CA VAL A 19 -30.41 -14.43 7.15
C VAL A 19 -29.13 -13.71 6.69
N PHE A 20 -28.38 -14.32 5.77
CA PHE A 20 -27.18 -13.71 5.21
C PHE A 20 -27.50 -12.49 4.35
N VAL A 21 -28.61 -12.48 3.58
CA VAL A 21 -29.01 -11.32 2.77
C VAL A 21 -29.29 -10.09 3.65
N GLY A 22 -30.02 -10.24 4.75
CA GLY A 22 -30.28 -9.14 5.68
C GLY A 22 -29.00 -8.60 6.35
N GLN A 23 -28.04 -9.47 6.64
CA GLN A 23 -26.72 -9.05 7.15
C GLN A 23 -25.87 -8.36 6.09
N THR A 24 -25.93 -8.79 4.83
CA THR A 24 -25.18 -8.14 3.74
C THR A 24 -25.65 -6.72 3.45
N GLU A 25 -26.94 -6.41 3.57
CA GLU A 25 -27.43 -5.04 3.37
C GLU A 25 -26.99 -4.08 4.48
N ALA A 26 -26.98 -4.54 5.74
CA ALA A 26 -26.47 -3.75 6.87
C ALA A 26 -24.93 -3.59 6.85
N GLN A 27 -24.21 -4.58 6.31
CA GLN A 27 -22.74 -4.58 6.19
C GLN A 27 -22.26 -3.86 4.91
N SER A 28 -23.12 -3.71 3.90
CA SER A 28 -22.84 -3.03 2.63
C SER A 28 -22.21 -1.64 2.81
N PRO A 29 -22.78 -0.70 3.59
CA PRO A 29 -22.23 0.66 3.69
C PRO A 29 -20.82 0.69 4.33
N ILE A 30 -20.52 -0.24 5.23
CA ILE A 30 -19.19 -0.36 5.87
C ILE A 30 -18.17 -0.86 4.85
N TRP A 31 -18.53 -1.87 4.05
CA TRP A 31 -17.67 -2.41 3.00
C TRP A 31 -17.45 -1.42 1.87
N GLU A 32 -18.50 -0.69 1.45
CA GLU A 32 -18.39 0.34 0.44
C GLU A 32 -17.46 1.48 0.90
N ASN A 33 -17.60 1.91 2.16
CA ASN A 33 -16.70 2.91 2.73
C ASN A 33 -15.25 2.40 2.77
N TRP A 34 -15.02 1.18 3.27
CA TRP A 34 -13.70 0.55 3.30
C TRP A 34 -13.07 0.40 1.92
N LEU A 35 -13.85 -0.01 0.91
CA LEU A 35 -13.42 -0.13 -0.48
C LEU A 35 -13.04 1.24 -1.07
N SER A 36 -13.83 2.27 -0.77
CA SER A 36 -13.57 3.64 -1.22
C SER A 36 -12.24 4.17 -0.67
N CYS A 37 -11.99 3.97 0.63
CA CYS A 37 -10.75 4.36 1.31
C CYS A 37 -9.54 3.58 0.77
N SER A 38 -9.70 2.26 0.61
CA SER A 38 -8.66 1.38 0.05
C SER A 38 -8.31 1.77 -1.38
N LYS A 39 -9.28 2.19 -2.19
CA LYS A 39 -9.05 2.69 -3.55
C LYS A 39 -8.21 3.96 -3.57
N ILE A 40 -8.43 4.88 -2.62
CA ILE A 40 -7.62 6.10 -2.48
C ILE A 40 -6.19 5.74 -2.08
N GLY A 41 -6.02 4.85 -1.09
CA GLY A 41 -4.71 4.37 -0.65
C GLY A 41 -3.94 3.65 -1.77
N ALA A 42 -4.60 2.75 -2.50
CA ALA A 42 -4.01 2.04 -3.63
C ALA A 42 -3.56 3.01 -4.73
N LYS A 43 -4.35 4.05 -5.03
CA LYS A 43 -3.94 5.10 -5.98
C LYS A 43 -2.74 5.89 -5.48
N ALA A 44 -2.68 6.21 -4.19
CA ALA A 44 -1.54 6.92 -3.60
C ALA A 44 -0.24 6.11 -3.72
N VAL A 45 -0.29 4.81 -3.36
CA VAL A 45 0.85 3.89 -3.50
C VAL A 45 1.25 3.72 -4.96
N ALA A 46 0.29 3.55 -5.87
CA ALA A 46 0.57 3.43 -7.30
C ALA A 46 1.26 4.68 -7.86
N SER A 47 0.86 5.88 -7.41
CA SER A 47 1.51 7.13 -7.79
C SER A 47 2.94 7.24 -7.26
N LEU A 48 3.18 6.85 -5.99
CA LEU A 48 4.53 6.79 -5.44
C LEU A 48 5.41 5.79 -6.20
N LEU A 49 4.91 4.59 -6.51
CA LEU A 49 5.66 3.57 -7.22
C LEU A 49 6.08 4.02 -8.61
N ARG A 50 5.20 4.73 -9.33
CA ARG A 50 5.53 5.33 -10.64
C ARG A 50 6.70 6.30 -10.54
N GLU A 51 6.74 7.11 -9.50
CA GLU A 51 7.78 8.12 -9.29
C GLU A 51 9.02 7.56 -8.57
N THR A 52 9.00 6.32 -8.11
CA THR A 52 10.09 5.73 -7.31
C THR A 52 11.36 5.57 -8.15
N ILE A 53 11.27 5.04 -9.38
CA ILE A 53 12.42 4.82 -10.25
C ILE A 53 13.18 6.13 -10.57
N PRO A 54 12.54 7.20 -11.08
CA PRO A 54 13.24 8.45 -11.36
C PRO A 54 13.75 9.13 -10.08
N THR A 55 13.03 9.00 -8.97
CA THR A 55 13.44 9.55 -7.67
C THR A 55 14.69 8.85 -7.14
N VAL A 56 14.75 7.51 -7.20
CA VAL A 56 15.92 6.73 -6.79
C VAL A 56 17.12 7.07 -7.66
N ARG A 57 16.95 7.20 -8.99
CA ARG A 57 18.06 7.61 -9.87
C ARG A 57 18.60 8.99 -9.49
N THR A 58 17.71 9.95 -9.28
CA THR A 58 18.09 11.31 -8.86
C THR A 58 18.81 11.31 -7.51
N LEU A 59 18.35 10.49 -6.56
CA LEU A 59 18.97 10.31 -5.26
C LEU A 59 20.37 9.69 -5.38
N LEU A 60 20.53 8.60 -6.13
CA LEU A 60 21.83 7.94 -6.34
C LEU A 60 22.85 8.89 -6.97
N ASN A 61 22.42 9.65 -7.98
CA ASN A 61 23.25 10.68 -8.61
C ASN A 61 23.62 11.79 -7.61
N CYS A 62 22.68 12.27 -6.80
CA CYS A 62 22.98 13.32 -5.81
C CYS A 62 23.97 12.84 -4.73
N VAL A 63 23.84 11.59 -4.29
CA VAL A 63 24.72 11.00 -3.28
C VAL A 63 26.10 10.63 -3.86
N ASP A 64 26.31 10.74 -5.18
CA ASP A 64 27.49 10.24 -5.90
C ASP A 64 27.78 8.77 -5.53
N PHE A 65 26.72 7.95 -5.51
CA PHE A 65 26.84 6.53 -5.19
C PHE A 65 26.96 5.69 -6.46
N ASP A 66 28.14 5.15 -6.70
CA ASP A 66 28.39 4.20 -7.77
C ASP A 66 28.42 2.77 -7.21
N PRO A 67 27.38 1.95 -7.48
CA PRO A 67 27.33 0.58 -6.96
C PRO A 67 28.43 -0.28 -7.62
N PRO A 68 29.16 -1.11 -6.86
CA PRO A 68 30.16 -2.00 -7.43
C PRO A 68 29.54 -2.96 -8.44
N ALA A 69 30.17 -3.12 -9.61
CA ALA A 69 29.68 -3.97 -10.70
C ALA A 69 29.46 -5.45 -10.33
N ASN A 70 30.12 -5.91 -9.25
CA ASN A 70 29.98 -7.27 -8.74
C ASN A 70 29.59 -7.24 -7.26
N ILE A 71 28.29 -7.06 -7.00
CA ILE A 71 27.72 -7.23 -5.67
C ILE A 71 27.65 -8.74 -5.44
N GLY A 72 28.63 -9.31 -4.72
CA GLY A 72 28.65 -10.74 -4.43
C GLY A 72 27.29 -11.24 -3.90
N ASN A 73 26.93 -12.48 -4.21
CA ASN A 73 25.60 -13.05 -3.92
C ASN A 73 25.25 -13.16 -2.42
N GLY A 74 26.18 -12.85 -1.52
CA GLY A 74 25.99 -12.91 -0.07
C GLY A 74 25.06 -11.82 0.45
N TYR A 75 24.17 -12.19 1.38
CA TYR A 75 23.30 -11.27 2.10
C TYR A 75 24.07 -10.10 2.75
N LEU A 76 25.22 -10.39 3.36
CA LEU A 76 26.07 -9.38 4.01
C LEU A 76 26.63 -8.35 3.02
N ALA A 77 26.95 -8.75 1.80
CA ALA A 77 27.45 -7.84 0.77
C ALA A 77 26.36 -6.83 0.36
N LYS A 78 25.11 -7.30 0.21
CA LYS A 78 23.96 -6.43 -0.05
C LYS A 78 23.68 -5.50 1.12
N LEU A 79 23.69 -6.02 2.35
CA LEU A 79 23.47 -5.21 3.55
C LEU A 79 24.51 -4.09 3.69
N LYS A 80 25.80 -4.42 3.45
CA LYS A 80 26.89 -3.44 3.45
C LYS A 80 26.66 -2.33 2.42
N LEU A 81 26.18 -2.70 1.23
CA LEU A 81 25.87 -1.76 0.16
C LEU A 81 24.74 -0.79 0.54
N TYR A 82 23.65 -1.30 1.11
CA TYR A 82 22.56 -0.45 1.62
C TYR A 82 23.02 0.43 2.77
N TYR A 83 23.85 -0.10 3.68
CA TYR A 83 24.41 0.69 4.77
C TYR A 83 25.28 1.83 4.25
N GLU A 84 26.13 1.59 3.26
CA GLU A 84 27.00 2.62 2.69
C GLU A 84 26.19 3.71 1.96
N LEU A 85 25.16 3.31 1.20
CA LEU A 85 24.22 4.24 0.59
C LEU A 85 23.50 5.10 1.63
N LEU A 86 22.98 4.47 2.69
CA LEU A 86 22.29 5.18 3.77
C LEU A 86 23.24 6.09 4.54
N ARG A 87 24.47 5.63 4.80
CA ARG A 87 25.47 6.41 5.53
C ARG A 87 25.81 7.69 4.76
N ARG A 88 26.12 7.58 3.47
CA ARG A 88 26.40 8.75 2.62
C ARG A 88 25.18 9.63 2.45
N GLY A 89 24.01 9.03 2.19
CA GLY A 89 22.76 9.76 1.98
C GLY A 89 22.26 10.51 3.21
N ALA A 90 22.36 9.92 4.40
CA ALA A 90 21.81 10.49 5.63
C ALA A 90 22.79 11.40 6.40
N PHE A 91 24.08 11.05 6.43
CA PHE A 91 25.06 11.79 7.26
C PHE A 91 25.94 12.75 6.44
N GLU A 92 26.34 12.39 5.23
CA GLU A 92 27.25 13.21 4.42
C GLU A 92 26.49 14.17 3.50
N LYS A 93 25.39 13.70 2.90
CA LYS A 93 24.60 14.42 1.91
C LYS A 93 23.10 14.40 2.21
N SER A 94 22.74 14.68 3.46
CA SER A 94 21.34 14.73 3.94
C SER A 94 20.42 15.60 3.08
N GLN A 95 20.95 16.66 2.47
CA GLN A 95 20.25 17.51 1.51
C GLN A 95 19.69 16.75 0.28
N CYS A 96 20.33 15.66 -0.13
CA CYS A 96 19.88 14.81 -1.22
C CYS A 96 18.60 14.03 -0.87
N LEU A 97 18.30 13.81 0.42
CA LEU A 97 17.06 13.16 0.86
C LEU A 97 15.89 14.15 0.94
N LEU A 98 16.16 15.44 1.13
CA LEU A 98 15.11 16.46 1.28
C LEU A 98 14.29 16.66 0.02
N SER A 99 14.92 16.61 -1.16
CA SER A 99 14.21 16.82 -2.43
C SER A 99 13.21 15.68 -2.75
N PRO A 100 13.62 14.40 -2.72
CA PRO A 100 12.72 13.25 -2.78
C PRO A 100 11.60 13.32 -1.76
N LEU A 101 11.91 13.65 -0.50
CA LEU A 101 10.92 13.70 0.56
C LEU A 101 9.88 14.80 0.32
N LYS A 102 10.31 16.02 -0.05
CA LYS A 102 9.40 17.10 -0.41
C LYS A 102 8.52 16.74 -1.60
N HIS A 103 9.07 16.04 -2.59
CA HIS A 103 8.33 15.58 -3.76
C HIS A 103 7.26 14.55 -3.37
N SER A 104 7.62 13.53 -2.59
CA SER A 104 6.68 12.53 -2.05
C SER A 104 5.56 13.16 -1.23
N VAL A 105 5.86 14.16 -0.39
CA VAL A 105 4.83 14.89 0.37
C VAL A 105 3.88 15.64 -0.57
N ARG A 106 4.38 16.30 -1.62
CA ARG A 106 3.52 16.99 -2.61
C ARG A 106 2.62 16.01 -3.36
N LEU A 107 3.15 14.84 -3.72
CA LEU A 107 2.39 13.77 -4.39
C LEU A 107 1.31 13.20 -3.48
N LEU A 108 1.61 12.98 -2.19
CA LEU A 108 0.68 12.37 -1.24
C LEU A 108 -0.38 13.32 -0.70
N LYS A 109 -0.08 14.62 -0.62
CA LYS A 109 -0.98 15.66 -0.11
C LYS A 109 -2.43 15.56 -0.64
N PRO A 110 -2.70 15.43 -1.94
CA PRO A 110 -4.07 15.30 -2.45
C PRO A 110 -4.76 14.01 -1.97
N TYR A 111 -4.03 12.90 -1.79
CA TYR A 111 -4.59 11.64 -1.30
C TYR A 111 -4.91 11.71 0.19
N VAL A 112 -4.05 12.34 1.00
CA VAL A 112 -4.32 12.58 2.42
C VAL A 112 -5.60 13.42 2.57
N LYS A 113 -5.71 14.52 1.81
CA LYS A 113 -6.94 15.34 1.79
C LYS A 113 -8.16 14.50 1.38
N SER A 114 -8.01 13.64 0.38
CA SER A 114 -9.10 12.75 -0.06
C SER A 114 -9.49 11.72 1.00
N LEU A 115 -8.54 11.20 1.78
CA LEU A 115 -8.84 10.28 2.88
C LEU A 115 -9.58 10.99 4.02
N GLU A 116 -9.17 12.22 4.35
CA GLU A 116 -9.82 13.06 5.36
C GLU A 116 -11.24 13.43 4.95
N THR A 117 -11.46 13.89 3.71
CA THR A 117 -12.81 14.23 3.22
C THR A 117 -13.77 13.05 3.16
N ASN A 118 -13.26 11.82 3.07
CA ASN A 118 -14.06 10.59 3.07
C ASN A 118 -14.10 9.92 4.46
N ASN A 119 -13.65 10.60 5.52
CA ASN A 119 -13.61 10.09 6.90
C ASN A 119 -12.90 8.73 7.04
N CYS A 120 -11.90 8.48 6.18
CA CYS A 120 -11.17 7.22 6.13
C CYS A 120 -10.11 7.08 7.24
N LEU A 121 -9.73 8.19 7.89
CA LEU A 121 -8.61 8.23 8.85
C LEU A 121 -9.04 7.96 10.29
N GLY A 122 -10.32 7.65 10.52
CA GLY A 122 -10.90 7.53 11.85
C GLY A 122 -11.02 8.89 12.53
N GLN A 123 -12.06 9.02 13.35
CA GLN A 123 -12.14 10.02 14.41
C GLN A 123 -11.97 9.29 15.74
#